data_AF-A0A7V8DBP3-F1
#
_entry.id   AF-A0A7V8DBP3-F1
#
_cell.length_a   1.000
_cell.length_b   1.000
_cell.length_c   1.000
_cell.angle_alpha   90.00
_cell.angle_beta   90.00
_cell.angle_gamma   90.00
#
_symmetry.space_group_name_H-M   'P 1'
#
loop_
_entity.id
_entity.type
_entity.pdbx_description
1 polymer ?
#
loop_
_entity_poly.entity_id
_entity_poly.type
_entity_poly.pdbx_seq_one_letter_code
_entity_poly.pdbx_strand_id
1 'polypeptide(L)'
;MQGVVTTMSSSGYINEKNKLPDEGREALAREYGETMLSAMPRDPNWIFVYWEITPASKASLVRAHGPDIFESSRQVLRVHDMTAREEGGPAHMDVPVMLGEGSWYVRVQEPGRSYCCELGLLRPDGEFLGIVKSNTVELPGSSWV
;
A
#
# COMPACT_ATOMS: atom_id res chain seq x y z
N MET A 1 -22.29 46.65 -35.49
CA MET A 1 -21.02 45.93 -35.31
C MET A 1 -21.31 44.72 -34.44
N GLN A 2 -21.13 43.52 -34.98
CA GLN A 2 -21.48 42.23 -34.38
C GLN A 2 -20.48 41.86 -33.28
N GLY A 3 -20.98 41.48 -32.10
CA GLY A 3 -20.21 40.73 -31.11
C GLY A 3 -20.40 39.25 -31.37
N VAL A 4 -19.32 38.55 -31.71
CA VAL A 4 -19.31 37.08 -31.83
C VAL A 4 -19.13 36.52 -30.42
N VAL A 5 -20.17 35.87 -29.88
CA VAL A 5 -20.05 35.08 -28.65
C VAL A 5 -19.63 33.68 -29.07
N THR A 6 -18.35 33.37 -28.85
CA THR A 6 -17.79 32.02 -28.99
C THR A 6 -18.37 31.13 -27.90
N THR A 7 -19.27 30.21 -28.26
CA THR A 7 -19.72 29.16 -27.36
C THR A 7 -18.61 28.12 -27.22
N MET A 8 -18.03 28.00 -26.02
CA MET A 8 -17.17 26.86 -25.68
C MET A 8 -18.05 25.63 -25.53
N SER A 9 -17.93 24.67 -26.45
CA SER A 9 -18.60 23.37 -26.35
C SER A 9 -17.91 22.54 -25.26
N SER A 10 -18.60 22.33 -24.14
CA SER A 10 -18.16 21.43 -23.08
C SER A 10 -18.20 19.99 -23.60
N SER A 11 -17.02 19.37 -23.75
CA SER A 11 -16.83 18.01 -24.28
C SER A 11 -17.26 16.88 -23.31
N GLY A 12 -18.05 17.20 -22.29
CA GLY A 12 -18.49 16.25 -21.26
C GLY A 12 -19.87 15.65 -21.56
N TYR A 13 -20.06 15.01 -22.72
CA TYR A 13 -21.26 14.20 -22.94
C TYR A 13 -21.00 12.76 -22.46
N ILE A 14 -21.57 12.43 -21.30
CA ILE A 14 -21.69 11.04 -20.85
C ILE A 14 -22.57 10.27 -21.85
N ASN A 15 -21.98 9.29 -22.54
CA ASN A 15 -22.70 8.39 -23.42
C ASN A 15 -23.72 7.59 -22.60
N GLU A 16 -24.92 7.35 -23.12
CA GLU A 16 -25.98 6.57 -22.47
C GLU A 16 -25.52 5.15 -22.10
N LYS A 17 -24.51 4.61 -22.81
CA LYS A 17 -23.84 3.35 -22.46
C LYS A 17 -23.03 3.38 -21.15
N ASN A 18 -22.67 4.56 -20.65
CA ASN A 18 -21.95 4.74 -19.38
C ASN A 18 -22.89 5.09 -18.21
N LYS A 19 -24.21 5.15 -18.43
CA LYS A 19 -25.19 5.55 -17.38
C LYS A 19 -25.57 4.42 -16.43
N LEU A 20 -25.33 3.17 -16.79
CA LEU A 20 -25.72 2.00 -16.02
C LEU A 20 -24.45 1.31 -15.51
N PRO A 21 -24.36 0.93 -14.21
CA PRO A 21 -23.34 -0.02 -13.76
C PRO A 21 -23.41 -1.27 -14.65
N ASP A 22 -22.27 -1.88 -14.97
CA ASP A 22 -22.24 -3.15 -15.71
C ASP A 22 -22.84 -4.25 -14.81
N GLU A 23 -24.17 -4.40 -14.82
CA GLU A 23 -24.97 -5.23 -13.91
C GLU A 23 -24.59 -6.73 -13.96
N GLY A 24 -23.77 -7.14 -14.93
CA GLY A 24 -23.27 -8.50 -15.10
C GLY A 24 -21.86 -8.76 -14.53
N ARG A 25 -21.17 -7.77 -13.95
CA ARG A 25 -19.88 -8.03 -13.29
C ARG A 25 -20.11 -8.46 -11.86
N GLU A 26 -19.69 -9.69 -11.53
CA GLU A 26 -19.58 -10.10 -10.14
C GLU A 26 -18.72 -9.09 -9.37
N ALA A 27 -19.15 -8.77 -8.15
CA ALA A 27 -18.35 -7.94 -7.26
C ALA A 27 -16.99 -8.63 -7.06
N LEU A 28 -15.91 -7.83 -7.06
CA LEU A 28 -14.59 -8.37 -6.77
C LEU A 28 -14.61 -9.12 -5.44
N ALA A 29 -13.90 -10.24 -5.38
CA ALA A 29 -13.73 -11.00 -4.16
C ALA A 29 -13.18 -10.08 -3.06
N ARG A 30 -13.71 -10.20 -1.84
CA ARG A 30 -13.24 -9.39 -0.70
C ARG A 30 -11.82 -9.75 -0.28
N GLU A 31 -11.47 -11.02 -0.44
CA GLU A 31 -10.17 -11.61 -0.13
C GLU A 31 -9.83 -12.55 -1.28
N TYR A 32 -8.55 -12.64 -1.61
CA TYR A 32 -8.03 -13.46 -2.71
C TYR A 32 -7.52 -14.82 -2.21
N GLY A 33 -7.48 -15.05 -0.89
CA GLY A 33 -7.12 -16.33 -0.28
C GLY A 33 -5.62 -16.57 -0.18
N GLU A 34 -4.81 -15.54 -0.43
CA GLU A 34 -3.35 -15.62 -0.48
C GLU A 34 -2.72 -14.57 0.41
N THR A 35 -1.64 -14.96 1.09
CA THR A 35 -0.88 -14.01 1.90
C THR A 35 -0.06 -13.13 0.96
N MET A 36 -0.41 -11.84 0.87
CA MET A 36 0.21 -10.89 -0.05
C MET A 36 0.34 -9.51 0.58
N LEU A 37 1.23 -8.71 0.02
CA LEU A 37 1.34 -7.29 0.28
C LEU A 37 1.65 -6.61 -1.06
N SER A 38 0.89 -5.59 -1.40
CA SER A 38 1.05 -4.80 -2.61
C SER A 38 1.15 -3.33 -2.24
N ALA A 39 2.08 -2.63 -2.87
CA ALA A 39 2.30 -1.21 -2.69
C ALA A 39 2.05 -0.47 -4.02
N MET A 40 1.44 0.71 -3.93
CA MET A 40 1.15 1.56 -5.08
C MET A 40 1.42 3.03 -4.74
N PRO A 41 2.04 3.81 -5.65
CA PRO A 41 2.13 5.26 -5.51
C PRO A 41 0.73 5.87 -5.45
N ARG A 42 0.48 6.76 -4.48
CA ARG A 42 -0.71 7.61 -4.44
C ARG A 42 -0.39 9.01 -4.95
N ASP A 43 0.67 9.60 -4.41
CA ASP A 43 1.22 10.91 -4.76
C ASP A 43 2.72 10.93 -4.39
N PRO A 44 3.47 12.03 -4.64
CA PRO A 44 4.91 12.06 -4.36
C PRO A 44 5.31 11.69 -2.93
N ASN A 45 4.43 11.86 -1.94
CA ASN A 45 4.74 11.60 -0.54
C ASN A 45 3.93 10.47 0.08
N TRP A 46 3.01 9.85 -0.66
CA TRP A 46 2.12 8.83 -0.12
C TRP A 46 2.16 7.54 -0.94
N ILE A 47 2.27 6.43 -0.22
CA ILE A 47 2.11 5.07 -0.74
C ILE A 47 0.80 4.53 -0.18
N PHE A 48 -0.05 4.00 -1.05
CA PHE A 48 -1.13 3.11 -0.64
C PHE A 48 -0.59 1.69 -0.57
N VAL A 49 -0.89 0.99 0.52
CA VAL A 49 -0.58 -0.42 0.66
C VAL A 49 -1.83 -1.23 0.93
N TYR A 50 -1.88 -2.43 0.36
CA TYR A 50 -2.92 -3.42 0.59
C TYR A 50 -2.25 -4.74 0.95
N TRP A 51 -2.81 -5.48 1.90
CA TRP A 51 -2.33 -6.79 2.28
C TRP A 51 -3.46 -7.73 2.66
N GLU A 52 -3.15 -9.01 2.57
CA GLU A 52 -3.96 -10.09 3.10
C GLU A 52 -3.02 -11.04 3.84
N ILE A 53 -3.43 -11.52 5.02
CA ILE A 53 -2.70 -12.53 5.78
C ILE A 53 -3.64 -13.67 6.07
N THR A 54 -3.43 -14.79 5.37
CA THR A 54 -4.29 -15.96 5.49
C THR A 54 -4.26 -16.54 6.91
N PRO A 55 -5.35 -17.19 7.35
CA PRO A 55 -5.35 -17.94 8.62
C PRO A 55 -4.23 -18.99 8.67
N ALA A 56 -3.90 -19.61 7.53
CA ALA A 56 -2.82 -20.58 7.43
C ALA A 56 -1.45 -19.97 7.74
N SER A 57 -1.14 -18.78 7.21
CA SER A 57 0.09 -18.05 7.55
C SER A 57 0.15 -17.67 9.03
N LYS A 58 -0.96 -17.19 9.61
CA LYS A 58 -1.03 -16.89 11.05
C LYS A 58 -0.79 -18.13 11.90
N ALA A 59 -1.40 -19.26 11.55
CA ALA A 59 -1.21 -20.52 12.24
C ALA A 59 0.24 -21.04 12.12
N SER A 60 0.90 -20.84 10.98
CA SER A 60 2.32 -21.18 10.81
C SER A 60 3.22 -20.36 11.73
N LEU A 61 2.95 -19.06 11.88
CA LEU A 61 3.70 -18.19 12.80
C LEU A 61 3.54 -18.64 14.26
N VAL A 62 2.31 -18.95 14.68
CA VAL A 62 2.05 -19.51 16.02
C VAL A 62 2.81 -20.82 16.25
N ARG A 63 2.80 -21.73 15.27
CA ARG A 63 3.53 -23.01 15.38
C ARG A 63 5.04 -22.82 15.50
N ALA A 64 5.60 -21.83 14.80
CA ALA A 64 7.05 -21.61 14.77
C ALA A 64 7.56 -20.79 15.97
N HIS A 65 6.76 -19.85 16.49
CA HIS A 65 7.23 -18.85 17.44
C HIS A 65 6.49 -18.83 18.79
N GLY A 66 5.44 -19.63 18.95
CA GLY A 66 4.66 -19.72 20.18
C GLY A 66 3.23 -19.15 20.04
N PRO A 67 2.30 -19.58 20.91
CA PRO A 67 0.90 -19.16 20.87
C PRO A 67 0.67 -17.68 21.18
N ASP A 68 1.63 -17.04 21.86
CA ASP A 68 1.57 -15.64 22.31
C ASP A 68 2.26 -14.66 21.36
N ILE A 69 2.76 -15.12 20.19
CA ILE A 69 3.60 -14.31 19.30
C ILE A 69 2.93 -13.02 18.84
N PHE A 70 1.60 -13.03 18.66
CA PHE A 70 0.84 -11.87 18.19
C PHE A 70 0.49 -10.90 19.33
N GLU A 71 0.38 -11.40 20.56
CA GLU A 71 0.13 -10.62 21.77
C GLU A 71 1.42 -10.00 22.32
N SER A 72 2.52 -10.74 22.24
CA SER A 72 3.83 -10.32 22.75
C SER A 72 4.55 -9.35 21.81
N SER A 73 4.14 -9.28 20.54
CA SER A 73 4.85 -8.51 19.50
C SER A 73 3.99 -7.40 18.93
N ARG A 74 4.64 -6.32 18.48
CA ARG A 74 3.94 -5.22 17.80
C ARG A 74 3.78 -5.55 16.33
N GLN A 75 2.56 -5.41 15.81
CA GLN A 75 2.29 -5.52 14.38
C GLN A 75 2.75 -4.23 13.68
N VAL A 76 3.65 -4.35 12.71
CA VAL A 76 4.24 -3.20 12.02
C VAL A 76 4.31 -3.42 10.52
N LEU A 77 4.16 -2.33 9.80
CA LEU A 77 4.53 -2.21 8.40
C LEU A 77 5.88 -1.49 8.33
N ARG A 78 6.91 -2.23 7.97
CA ARG A 78 8.26 -1.70 7.78
C ARG A 78 8.39 -1.17 6.35
N VAL A 79 8.77 0.09 6.21
CA VAL A 79 8.97 0.75 4.92
C VAL A 79 10.45 0.91 4.69
N HIS A 80 10.98 0.25 3.67
CA HIS A 80 12.36 0.36 3.23
C HIS A 80 12.50 1.43 2.17
N ASP A 81 13.44 2.34 2.35
CA ASP A 81 13.91 3.20 1.27
C ASP A 81 15.00 2.44 0.51
N MET A 82 14.66 2.03 -0.71
CA MET A 82 15.54 1.24 -1.56
C MET A 82 16.66 2.09 -2.17
N THR A 83 16.48 3.41 -2.19
CA THR A 83 17.47 4.40 -2.66
C THR A 83 18.50 4.70 -1.57
N ALA A 84 18.06 4.88 -0.32
CA ALA A 84 18.93 5.18 0.81
C ALA A 84 19.93 4.05 1.15
N ARG A 85 19.65 2.81 0.74
CA ARG A 85 20.57 1.68 0.94
C ARG A 85 21.91 1.90 0.23
N GLU A 86 21.93 2.68 -0.83
CA GLU A 86 23.16 3.07 -1.54
C GLU A 86 23.92 4.19 -0.79
N GLU A 87 23.23 4.95 0.07
CA GLU A 87 23.74 6.16 0.74
C GLU A 87 24.15 5.94 2.21
N GLY A 88 23.87 4.76 2.78
CA GLY A 88 24.32 4.37 4.13
C GLY A 88 23.48 4.88 5.31
N GLY A 89 22.26 5.39 5.06
CA GLY A 89 21.31 5.82 6.11
C GLY A 89 20.53 4.66 6.77
N PRO A 90 19.73 4.92 7.84
CA PRO A 90 18.83 3.92 8.39
C PRO A 90 17.81 3.50 7.32
N ALA A 91 17.92 2.24 6.88
CA ALA A 91 17.28 1.78 5.66
C ALA A 91 15.75 1.63 5.73
N HIS A 92 15.13 1.88 6.89
CA HIS A 92 13.70 1.68 7.07
C HIS A 92 13.08 2.51 8.21
N MET A 93 11.75 2.61 8.17
CA MET A 93 10.91 3.08 9.27
C MET A 93 9.77 2.09 9.54
N ASP A 94 9.31 2.02 10.78
CA ASP A 94 8.21 1.13 11.19
C ASP A 94 6.93 1.92 11.48
N VAL A 95 5.84 1.56 10.79
CA VAL A 95 4.50 2.11 11.02
C VAL A 95 3.68 1.07 11.77
N PRO A 96 3.19 1.35 12.99
CA PRO A 96 2.28 0.46 13.68
C PRO A 96 0.98 0.28 12.89
N VAL A 97 0.57 -0.97 12.70
CA VAL A 97 -0.66 -1.33 11.97
C VAL A 97 -1.35 -2.50 12.68
N MET A 98 -2.56 -2.84 12.25
CA MET A 98 -3.20 -4.10 12.62
C MET A 98 -3.32 -4.98 11.39
N LEU A 99 -2.83 -6.22 11.47
CA LEU A 99 -2.82 -7.17 10.34
C LEU A 99 -4.24 -7.41 9.77
N GLY A 100 -5.29 -7.17 10.55
CA GLY A 100 -6.70 -7.31 10.13
C GLY A 100 -7.28 -6.14 9.32
N GLU A 101 -6.60 -4.99 9.24
CA GLU A 101 -7.14 -3.80 8.52
C GLU A 101 -7.04 -3.93 6.99
N GLY A 102 -6.11 -4.77 6.50
CA GLY A 102 -5.96 -5.10 5.08
C GLY A 102 -5.42 -3.97 4.18
N SER A 103 -5.40 -2.72 4.63
CA SER A 103 -4.79 -1.63 3.86
C SER A 103 -4.37 -0.46 4.74
N TRP A 104 -3.46 0.37 4.24
CA TRP A 104 -3.03 1.59 4.91
C TRP A 104 -2.49 2.63 3.92
N TYR A 105 -2.44 3.89 4.37
CA TYR A 105 -1.72 4.96 3.69
C TYR A 105 -0.46 5.30 4.46
N VAL A 106 0.69 5.20 3.80
CA VAL A 106 1.98 5.48 4.39
C VAL A 106 2.53 6.75 3.79
N ARG A 107 2.83 7.72 4.66
CA ARG A 107 3.57 8.91 4.26
C ARG A 107 5.07 8.61 4.29
N VAL A 108 5.77 8.84 3.18
CA VAL A 108 7.22 8.74 3.12
C VAL A 108 7.90 10.09 3.38
N GLN A 109 9.19 10.06 3.74
CA GLN A 109 9.94 11.29 4.02
C GLN A 109 10.33 12.02 2.73
N GLU A 110 10.75 11.28 1.70
CA GLU A 110 11.34 11.87 0.49
C GLU A 110 10.61 11.41 -0.79
N PRO A 111 10.10 12.35 -1.61
CA PRO A 111 9.53 12.03 -2.92
C PRO A 111 10.62 11.66 -3.92
N GLY A 112 10.25 11.10 -5.07
CA GLY A 112 11.21 10.73 -6.13
C GLY A 112 12.11 9.54 -5.79
N ARG A 113 11.78 8.79 -4.73
CA ARG A 113 12.54 7.62 -4.26
C ARG A 113 11.79 6.32 -4.52
N SER A 114 12.53 5.22 -4.49
CA SER A 114 11.98 3.87 -4.55
C SER A 114 11.79 3.27 -3.16
N TYR A 115 10.63 2.67 -2.92
CA TYR A 115 10.24 2.10 -1.64
C TYR A 115 9.75 0.67 -1.76
N CYS A 116 10.03 -0.14 -0.74
CA CYS A 116 9.48 -1.49 -0.60
C CYS A 116 8.96 -1.67 0.84
N CYS A 117 7.77 -2.24 0.99
CA CYS A 117 7.16 -2.45 2.29
C CYS A 117 7.24 -3.93 2.70
N GLU A 118 7.37 -4.18 4.00
CA GLU A 118 7.36 -5.51 4.58
C GLU A 118 6.44 -5.51 5.80
N LEU A 119 5.44 -6.38 5.80
CA LEU A 119 4.50 -6.51 6.90
C LEU A 119 5.02 -7.57 7.86
N GLY A 120 5.05 -7.28 9.16
CA GLY A 120 5.65 -8.19 10.12
C GLY A 120 5.33 -7.90 11.59
N LEU A 121 6.04 -8.62 12.45
CA LEU A 121 5.97 -8.50 13.90
C LEU A 121 7.31 -7.99 14.43
N LEU A 122 7.28 -6.91 15.21
CA LEU A 122 8.42 -6.42 15.96
C LEU A 122 8.35 -6.97 17.38
N ARG A 123 9.28 -7.87 17.72
CA ARG A 123 9.34 -8.57 19.00
C ARG A 123 9.90 -7.66 20.10
N PRO A 124 9.68 -8.00 21.40
CA PRO A 124 10.19 -7.20 22.52
C PRO A 124 11.71 -7.05 22.57
N ASP A 125 12.45 -7.99 22.00
CA ASP A 125 13.91 -7.96 21.87
C ASP A 125 14.41 -7.07 20.71
N GLY A 126 13.49 -6.49 19.93
CA GLY A 126 13.80 -5.66 18.77
C GLY A 126 13.96 -6.44 17.46
N GLU A 127 13.83 -7.78 17.49
CA GLU A 127 13.86 -8.59 16.28
C GLU A 127 12.60 -8.34 15.43
N PHE A 128 12.80 -8.12 14.13
CA PHE A 128 11.70 -8.02 13.18
C PHE A 128 11.50 -9.34 12.45
N LEU A 129 10.31 -9.90 12.63
CA LEU A 129 9.84 -11.10 11.95
C LEU A 129 8.94 -10.71 10.78
N GLY A 130 9.49 -10.74 9.56
CA GLY A 130 8.75 -10.48 8.32
C GLY A 130 7.76 -11.60 7.98
N ILE A 131 6.55 -11.23 7.57
CA ILE A 131 5.49 -12.15 7.13
C ILE A 131 5.40 -12.16 5.62
N VAL A 132 5.35 -10.97 5.00
CA VAL A 132 5.21 -10.81 3.55
C VAL A 132 5.78 -9.47 3.10
N LYS A 133 6.32 -9.44 1.88
CA LYS A 133 7.00 -8.28 1.30
C LYS A 133 6.31 -7.84 0.01
N SER A 134 6.29 -6.53 -0.24
CA SER A 134 5.67 -5.94 -1.42
C SER A 134 6.58 -5.93 -2.64
N ASN A 135 5.98 -5.62 -3.79
CA ASN A 135 6.70 -5.04 -4.92
C ASN A 135 7.43 -3.74 -4.51
N THR A 136 8.45 -3.35 -5.27
CA THR A 136 9.05 -2.01 -5.13
C THR A 136 8.19 -1.00 -5.91
N VAL A 137 7.99 0.18 -5.33
CA VAL A 137 7.28 1.29 -5.95
C VAL A 137 8.22 2.47 -6.11
N GLU A 138 8.21 3.08 -7.28
CA GLU A 138 8.90 4.34 -7.53
C GLU A 138 7.90 5.48 -7.37
N LEU A 139 8.18 6.41 -6.46
CA LEU A 139 7.34 7.58 -6.28
C LEU A 139 7.75 8.68 -7.26
N PRO A 140 6.77 9.44 -7.78
CA PRO A 140 7.11 10.63 -8.57
C PRO A 140 7.86 11.65 -7.71
N GLY A 141 8.73 12.45 -8.35
CA GLY A 141 9.39 13.59 -7.71
C GLY A 141 8.41 14.68 -7.31
N SER A 142 8.84 15.62 -6.45
CA SER A 142 8.01 16.74 -6.00
C SER A 142 7.75 17.80 -7.06
N SER A 143 8.49 17.79 -8.17
CA SER A 143 8.28 18.72 -9.29
C SER A 143 7.21 18.17 -10.23
N TRP A 144 5.96 18.56 -9.99
CA TRP A 144 4.99 18.62 -11.07
C TRP A 144 5.30 19.87 -11.91
N VAL A 145 6.04 19.68 -12.99
CA VAL A 145 6.16 20.66 -14.10
C VAL A 145 5.99 19.94 -15.42
#